data_AF-A0A0G1END3-F1
#
_entry.id   AF-A0A0G1END3-F1
#
_cell.length_a   1.000
_cell.length_b   1.000
_cell.length_c   1.000
_cell.angle_alpha   90.00
_cell.angle_beta   90.00
_cell.angle_gamma   90.00
#
_symmetry.space_group_name_H-M   'P 1'
#
loop_
_entity.id
_entity.type
_entity.pdbx_description
1 polymer ?
#
loop_
_entity_poly.entity_id
_entity_poly.type
_entity_poly.pdbx_seq_one_letter_code
_entity_poly.pdbx_strand_id
1 'polypeptide(L)'
;MPHKDHAPSLDQKTRLHEKLKFLLAGQFAIGADVEVLGQVLIPGKNRATAILKPDCLPQAAYKLGPEILSLLDISTRSRAAMTGAVVTEFLFRNNGHLIDTFEPGDWEKLRSGQSVSIPVSVRNNTQRLIVVEKPTRLFRLYSPIAATPLVGDALRQAIGAGDIRIDGQEGRDWRYLPDDPRTGTCPGIAVTLNPERFWLPPDPLHPEVSLEGEMPLADFRRYIDSLLAPIPPNARDIYWIGETAPVELSPGHYSILGNKLPNGSRHMKSLLLDPGRPWSRDMGKRSGIRVEIRGDPKDVKNVLFFFWSNSDNLANPPPLQ
;
A
#
# COMPACT_ATOMS: atom_id res chain seq x y z
N MET A 1 33.12 20.37 -6.79
CA MET A 1 31.90 20.66 -7.57
C MET A 1 30.75 20.76 -6.58
N PRO A 2 29.90 21.79 -6.63
CA PRO A 2 28.78 21.90 -5.69
C PRO A 2 27.68 20.92 -6.13
N HIS A 3 27.26 20.07 -5.20
CA HIS A 3 26.15 19.14 -5.36
C HIS A 3 24.85 19.93 -5.53
N LYS A 4 24.14 19.71 -6.65
CA LYS A 4 22.78 20.22 -6.82
C LYS A 4 21.83 19.33 -6.04
N ASP A 5 21.09 19.91 -5.12
CA ASP A 5 19.91 19.28 -4.53
C ASP A 5 18.95 18.89 -5.65
N HIS A 6 18.73 17.59 -5.84
CA HIS A 6 17.79 17.03 -6.82
C HIS A 6 16.32 17.10 -6.34
N ALA A 7 16.06 17.67 -5.16
CA ALA A 7 14.71 17.90 -4.70
C ALA A 7 14.07 19.03 -5.53
N PRO A 8 13.00 18.76 -6.31
CA PRO A 8 12.33 19.81 -7.06
C PRO A 8 11.81 20.89 -6.11
N SER A 9 11.98 22.16 -6.52
CA SER A 9 11.37 23.30 -5.82
C SER A 9 9.84 23.12 -5.74
N LEU A 10 9.17 23.83 -4.82
CA LEU A 10 7.72 23.74 -4.67
C LEU A 10 6.97 24.05 -5.98
N ASP A 11 7.48 24.99 -6.78
CA ASP A 11 6.96 25.32 -8.11
C ASP A 11 7.18 24.16 -9.11
N GLN A 12 8.36 23.52 -9.08
CA GLN A 12 8.63 22.35 -9.92
C GLN A 12 7.76 21.14 -9.55
N LYS A 13 7.52 20.88 -8.26
CA LYS A 13 6.59 19.83 -7.80
C LYS A 13 5.17 20.10 -8.27
N THR A 14 4.68 21.33 -8.13
CA THR A 14 3.34 21.71 -8.59
C THR A 14 3.19 21.52 -10.10
N ARG A 15 4.19 21.94 -10.89
CA ARG A 15 4.16 21.72 -12.35
C ARG A 15 4.22 20.25 -12.73
N LEU A 16 5.02 19.45 -12.02
CA LEU A 16 5.09 18.01 -12.25
C LEU A 16 3.76 17.31 -11.89
N HIS A 17 3.11 17.73 -10.81
CA HIS A 17 1.77 17.25 -10.43
C HIS A 17 0.75 17.53 -11.53
N GLU A 18 0.69 18.75 -12.05
CA GLU A 18 -0.26 19.12 -13.12
C GLU A 18 0.03 18.37 -14.43
N LYS A 19 1.30 18.21 -14.82
CA LYS A 19 1.67 17.39 -15.98
C LYS A 19 1.26 15.93 -15.81
N LEU A 20 1.44 15.37 -14.61
CA LEU A 20 1.05 14.00 -14.35
C LEU A 20 -0.46 13.82 -14.35
N LYS A 21 -1.22 14.74 -13.72
CA LYS A 21 -2.69 14.77 -13.79
C LYS A 21 -3.19 14.72 -15.23
N PHE A 22 -2.59 15.55 -16.10
CA PHE A 22 -2.94 15.59 -17.51
C PHE A 22 -2.64 14.27 -18.22
N LEU A 23 -1.43 13.71 -18.05
CA LEU A 23 -1.03 12.48 -18.76
C LEU A 23 -1.69 11.20 -18.24
N LEU A 24 -1.97 11.15 -16.94
CA LEU A 24 -2.74 10.06 -16.34
C LEU A 24 -4.24 10.27 -16.50
N ALA A 25 -4.68 11.37 -17.11
CA ALA A 25 -6.05 11.50 -17.57
C ALA A 25 -7.10 11.30 -16.46
N GLY A 26 -6.78 11.76 -15.24
CA GLY A 26 -7.67 11.57 -14.09
C GLY A 26 -7.61 10.18 -13.43
N GLN A 27 -6.66 9.33 -13.80
CA GLN A 27 -6.59 7.94 -13.34
C GLN A 27 -5.64 7.75 -12.16
N PHE A 28 -6.04 6.89 -11.23
CA PHE A 28 -5.18 6.33 -10.21
C PHE A 28 -4.12 5.44 -10.86
N ALA A 29 -2.84 5.85 -10.78
CA ALA A 29 -1.76 5.08 -11.36
C ALA A 29 -1.35 3.95 -10.43
N ILE A 30 -1.36 2.72 -10.96
CA ILE A 30 -0.83 1.54 -10.28
C ILE A 30 0.17 0.89 -11.23
N GLY A 31 1.40 0.76 -10.75
CA GLY A 31 2.46 0.02 -11.42
C GLY A 31 2.31 -1.49 -11.26
N ALA A 32 2.98 -2.25 -12.11
CA ALA A 32 3.15 -3.68 -11.88
C ALA A 32 3.86 -3.97 -10.55
N ASP A 33 3.73 -5.21 -10.11
CA ASP A 33 4.39 -5.68 -8.90
C ASP A 33 5.92 -5.65 -9.05
N VAL A 34 6.59 -5.21 -7.99
CA VAL A 34 8.05 -5.14 -7.90
C VAL A 34 8.58 -6.36 -7.16
N GLU A 35 9.52 -7.05 -7.80
CA GLU A 35 10.16 -8.24 -7.26
C GLU A 35 11.32 -7.86 -6.34
N VAL A 36 11.51 -8.62 -5.27
CA VAL A 36 12.69 -8.55 -4.42
C VAL A 36 13.41 -9.88 -4.50
N LEU A 37 14.72 -9.83 -4.70
CA LEU A 37 15.58 -11.01 -4.82
C LEU A 37 15.49 -11.89 -3.57
N GLY A 38 15.65 -13.19 -3.78
CA GLY A 38 15.56 -14.17 -2.71
C GLY A 38 16.57 -13.90 -1.60
N GLN A 39 16.10 -13.94 -0.35
CA GLN A 39 16.85 -13.65 0.85
C GLN A 39 16.12 -14.17 2.10
N VAL A 40 16.84 -14.29 3.20
CA VAL A 40 16.25 -14.52 4.53
C VAL A 40 16.16 -13.18 5.25
N LEU A 41 14.95 -12.81 5.67
CA LEU A 41 14.70 -11.58 6.43
C LEU A 41 14.71 -11.89 7.93
N ILE A 42 15.73 -11.42 8.63
CA ILE A 42 15.80 -11.50 10.09
C ILE A 42 14.88 -10.46 10.74
N PRO A 43 14.38 -10.68 11.98
CA PRO A 43 13.61 -9.67 12.70
C PRO A 43 14.30 -8.30 12.70
N GLY A 44 13.54 -7.26 12.33
CA GLY A 44 14.07 -5.90 12.18
C GLY A 44 14.33 -5.49 10.73
N LYS A 45 15.31 -4.60 10.53
CA LYS A 45 15.58 -3.94 9.23
C LYS A 45 16.62 -4.75 8.44
N ASN A 46 16.24 -5.16 7.23
CA ASN A 46 17.08 -5.89 6.29
C ASN A 46 17.36 -5.02 5.06
N ARG A 47 18.52 -5.21 4.44
CA ARG A 47 18.83 -4.65 3.13
C ARG A 47 18.52 -5.69 2.06
N ALA A 48 17.91 -5.23 0.98
CA ALA A 48 17.49 -6.08 -0.12
C ALA A 48 17.71 -5.38 -1.46
N THR A 49 17.61 -6.15 -2.55
CA THR A 49 17.60 -5.64 -3.91
C THR A 49 16.23 -5.89 -4.53
N ALA A 50 15.59 -4.82 -4.99
CA ALA A 50 14.37 -4.89 -5.77
C ALA A 50 14.67 -4.77 -7.26
N ILE A 51 13.89 -5.48 -8.08
CA ILE A 51 13.96 -5.44 -9.54
C ILE A 51 12.74 -4.69 -10.06
N LEU A 52 12.97 -3.49 -10.59
CA LEU A 52 11.99 -2.73 -11.34
C LEU A 52 11.96 -3.23 -12.78
N LYS A 53 10.80 -3.74 -13.21
CA LYS A 53 10.53 -4.11 -14.60
C LYS A 53 9.96 -2.92 -15.39
N PRO A 54 10.02 -2.93 -16.73
CA PRO A 54 9.52 -1.82 -17.57
C PRO A 54 8.02 -1.52 -17.46
N ASP A 55 7.25 -2.42 -16.84
CA ASP A 55 5.83 -2.28 -16.56
C ASP A 55 5.54 -1.84 -15.12
N CYS A 56 6.57 -1.52 -14.33
CA CYS A 56 6.41 -1.01 -12.96
C CYS A 56 5.74 0.36 -12.90
N LEU A 57 5.49 1.02 -14.05
CA LEU A 57 4.72 2.25 -14.21
C LEU A 57 3.81 2.19 -15.44
N PRO A 58 2.70 2.96 -15.46
CA PRO A 58 1.93 3.17 -16.67
C PRO A 58 2.80 3.74 -17.80
N GLN A 59 2.61 3.27 -19.04
CA GLN A 59 3.43 3.70 -20.18
C GLN A 59 3.45 5.22 -20.41
N ALA A 60 2.35 5.91 -20.10
CA ALA A 60 2.27 7.37 -20.18
C ALA A 60 3.26 8.08 -19.24
N ALA A 61 3.61 7.46 -18.10
CA ALA A 61 4.55 8.04 -17.13
C ALA A 61 5.98 8.11 -17.66
N TYR A 62 6.40 7.18 -18.54
CA TYR A 62 7.75 7.21 -19.12
C TYR A 62 8.02 8.40 -20.05
N LYS A 63 6.97 9.13 -20.45
CA LYS A 63 7.08 10.37 -21.24
C LYS A 63 7.47 11.59 -20.40
N LEU A 64 7.41 11.50 -19.06
CA LEU A 64 7.57 12.63 -18.15
C LEU A 64 8.99 12.86 -17.62
N GLY A 65 9.91 11.94 -17.89
CA GLY A 65 11.25 11.96 -17.28
C GLY A 65 11.28 11.33 -15.88
N PRO A 66 12.48 11.11 -15.31
CA PRO A 66 12.67 10.42 -14.04
C PRO A 66 12.07 11.14 -12.83
N GLU A 67 11.76 12.44 -12.93
CA GLU A 67 11.15 13.25 -11.87
C GLU A 67 9.86 12.63 -11.33
N ILE A 68 9.14 11.89 -12.18
CA ILE A 68 7.91 11.18 -11.81
C ILE A 68 8.09 10.21 -10.65
N LEU A 69 9.28 9.63 -10.50
CA LEU A 69 9.59 8.67 -9.44
C LEU A 69 9.52 9.30 -8.04
N SER A 70 9.62 10.64 -7.94
CA SER A 70 9.44 11.36 -6.68
C SER A 70 7.98 11.41 -6.19
N LEU A 71 7.02 11.07 -7.07
CA LEU A 71 5.58 11.14 -6.83
C LEU A 71 4.94 9.76 -6.60
N LEU A 72 5.77 8.72 -6.50
CA LEU A 72 5.32 7.35 -6.35
C LEU A 72 5.42 6.90 -4.89
N ASP A 73 4.36 6.25 -4.44
CA ASP A 73 4.30 5.59 -3.15
C ASP A 73 4.43 4.08 -3.28
N ILE A 74 4.78 3.44 -2.16
CA ILE A 74 4.89 1.98 -2.02
C ILE A 74 3.61 1.44 -1.39
N SER A 75 2.96 0.49 -2.07
CA SER A 75 1.93 -0.36 -1.46
C SER A 75 2.46 -1.77 -1.23
N THR A 76 2.48 -2.21 0.02
CA THR A 76 2.89 -3.58 0.35
C THR A 76 1.86 -4.57 -0.17
N ARG A 77 2.31 -5.66 -0.80
CA ARG A 77 1.40 -6.74 -1.23
C ARG A 77 0.85 -7.45 -0.01
N SER A 78 -0.45 -7.73 0.02
CA SER A 78 -1.11 -8.41 1.16
C SER A 78 -0.43 -9.74 1.54
N ARG A 79 0.12 -10.49 0.58
CA ARG A 79 0.92 -11.69 0.86
C ARG A 79 2.14 -11.41 1.74
N ALA A 80 2.91 -10.37 1.40
CA ALA A 80 4.07 -9.95 2.19
C ALA A 80 3.64 -9.34 3.53
N ALA A 81 2.56 -8.55 3.53
CA ALA A 81 2.04 -7.96 4.76
C ALA A 81 1.64 -9.03 5.78
N MET A 82 0.99 -10.13 5.35
CA MET A 82 0.58 -11.27 6.20
C MET A 82 1.75 -12.05 6.83
N THR A 83 2.96 -11.98 6.29
CA THR A 83 4.17 -12.52 6.92
C THR A 83 4.89 -11.49 7.78
N GLY A 84 4.43 -10.24 7.76
CA GLY A 84 5.08 -9.09 8.42
C GLY A 84 6.26 -8.51 7.66
N ALA A 85 6.52 -8.94 6.42
CA ALA A 85 7.51 -8.36 5.52
C ALA A 85 6.96 -7.08 4.89
N VAL A 86 7.65 -5.95 5.12
CA VAL A 86 7.25 -4.65 4.59
C VAL A 86 8.44 -3.94 3.99
N VAL A 87 8.30 -3.46 2.74
CA VAL A 87 9.28 -2.54 2.17
C VAL A 87 9.10 -1.18 2.81
N THR A 88 10.08 -0.75 3.59
CA THR A 88 9.97 0.49 4.38
C THR A 88 10.48 1.69 3.64
N GLU A 89 11.58 1.56 2.89
CA GLU A 89 12.32 2.68 2.32
C GLU A 89 13.05 2.22 1.06
N PHE A 90 13.18 3.13 0.10
CA PHE A 90 14.22 3.06 -0.92
C PHE A 90 15.53 3.51 -0.26
N LEU A 91 16.56 2.68 -0.29
CA LEU A 91 17.77 2.94 0.49
C LEU A 91 18.58 4.04 -0.21
N PHE A 92 18.62 5.23 0.43
CA PHE A 92 19.33 6.40 -0.10
C PHE A 92 20.46 6.96 0.75
N ARG A 93 21.32 7.71 0.06
CA ARG A 93 22.30 8.65 0.62
C ARG A 93 21.69 9.98 1.07
N ASN A 94 20.47 10.35 0.62
CA ASN A 94 19.70 11.52 1.08
C ASN A 94 18.18 11.30 0.83
N ASN A 95 17.36 11.36 1.88
CA ASN A 95 15.90 11.56 1.90
C ASN A 95 14.90 10.47 1.42
N GLY A 96 15.33 9.34 0.85
CA GLY A 96 14.50 8.14 0.76
C GLY A 96 13.39 8.13 -0.31
N HIS A 97 13.48 8.99 -1.33
CA HIS A 97 12.62 8.91 -2.52
C HIS A 97 13.17 7.89 -3.53
N LEU A 98 12.28 7.31 -4.35
CA LEU A 98 12.67 6.34 -5.37
C LEU A 98 13.60 6.95 -6.42
N ILE A 99 13.32 8.17 -6.86
CA ILE A 99 14.13 8.86 -7.88
C ILE A 99 15.60 8.90 -7.51
N ASP A 100 15.88 9.07 -6.23
CA ASP A 100 17.25 9.24 -5.78
C ASP A 100 18.02 7.92 -6.02
N THR A 101 17.36 6.75 -5.97
CA THR A 101 17.98 5.41 -6.20
C THR A 101 18.41 5.08 -7.61
N PHE A 102 18.10 5.94 -8.57
CA PHE A 102 18.44 5.68 -9.95
C PHE A 102 19.87 6.15 -10.23
N GLU A 103 20.68 5.25 -10.77
CA GLU A 103 21.97 5.60 -11.33
C GLU A 103 21.78 6.28 -12.70
N PRO A 104 22.77 7.07 -13.17
CA PRO A 104 22.72 7.64 -14.51
C PRO A 104 22.42 6.58 -15.59
N GLY A 105 21.34 6.79 -16.36
CA GLY A 105 20.90 5.90 -17.43
C GLY A 105 19.92 4.79 -17.02
N ASP A 106 19.59 4.64 -15.74
CA ASP A 106 18.58 3.66 -15.30
C ASP A 106 17.18 3.98 -15.82
N TRP A 107 16.83 5.26 -15.91
CA TRP A 107 15.58 5.69 -16.52
C TRP A 107 15.47 5.26 -17.98
N GLU A 108 16.54 5.44 -18.75
CA GLU A 108 16.66 5.06 -20.15
C GLU A 108 16.61 3.54 -20.33
N LYS A 109 17.19 2.77 -19.39
CA LYS A 109 17.04 1.31 -19.35
C LYS A 109 15.57 0.92 -19.19
N LEU A 110 14.87 1.45 -18.17
CA LEU A 110 13.44 1.16 -17.99
C LEU A 110 12.62 1.54 -19.22
N ARG A 111 12.84 2.76 -19.74
CA ARG A 111 12.12 3.28 -20.92
C ARG A 111 12.39 2.44 -22.18
N SER A 112 13.56 1.84 -22.31
CA SER A 112 13.94 0.96 -23.43
C SER A 112 13.55 -0.50 -23.23
N GLY A 113 12.80 -0.83 -22.16
CA GLY A 113 12.31 -2.19 -21.93
C GLY A 113 13.26 -3.09 -21.13
N GLN A 114 14.28 -2.52 -20.48
CA GLN A 114 15.20 -3.27 -19.61
C GLN A 114 14.83 -3.11 -18.14
N SER A 115 15.11 -4.14 -17.33
CA SER A 115 14.92 -4.06 -15.88
C SER A 115 16.06 -3.31 -15.18
N VAL A 116 15.74 -2.66 -14.06
CA VAL A 116 16.70 -1.96 -13.19
C VAL A 116 16.67 -2.56 -11.79
N SER A 117 17.85 -2.73 -11.19
CA SER A 117 17.97 -3.19 -9.81
C SER A 117 18.20 -2.00 -8.88
N ILE A 118 17.38 -1.86 -7.83
CA ILE A 118 17.47 -0.78 -6.85
C ILE A 118 17.61 -1.33 -5.43
N PRO A 119 18.37 -0.66 -4.55
CA PRO A 119 18.48 -1.07 -3.15
C PRO A 119 17.25 -0.63 -2.35
N VAL A 120 16.66 -1.56 -1.59
CA VAL A 120 15.49 -1.30 -0.73
C VAL A 120 15.70 -1.83 0.68
N SER A 121 14.98 -1.24 1.62
CA SER A 121 14.90 -1.71 3.00
C SER A 121 13.64 -2.54 3.18
N VAL A 122 13.79 -3.77 3.66
CA VAL A 122 12.67 -4.64 4.03
C VAL A 122 12.70 -4.85 5.52
N ARG A 123 11.62 -4.48 6.20
CA ARG A 123 11.44 -4.74 7.63
C ARG A 123 10.67 -6.03 7.82
N ASN A 124 11.23 -6.93 8.61
CA ASN A 124 10.51 -8.03 9.21
C ASN A 124 9.94 -7.55 10.55
N ASN A 125 8.61 -7.46 10.63
CA ASN A 125 7.91 -6.98 11.82
C ASN A 125 7.63 -8.09 12.84
N THR A 126 7.95 -9.34 12.52
CA THR A 126 7.68 -10.51 13.35
C THR A 126 8.92 -10.96 14.13
N GLN A 127 8.76 -12.00 14.94
CA GLN A 127 9.88 -12.67 15.63
C GLN A 127 10.36 -13.93 14.91
N ARG A 128 9.69 -14.33 13.82
CA ARG A 128 10.10 -15.44 12.95
C ARG A 128 11.01 -14.90 11.84
N LEU A 129 11.90 -15.74 11.33
CA LEU A 129 12.61 -15.50 10.07
C LEU A 129 11.59 -15.55 8.92
N ILE A 130 11.74 -14.69 7.91
CA ILE A 130 10.91 -14.79 6.70
C ILE A 130 11.82 -15.22 5.55
N VAL A 131 11.51 -16.36 4.95
CA VAL A 131 12.30 -16.92 3.85
C VAL A 131 11.67 -16.51 2.53
N VAL A 132 12.45 -15.86 1.68
CA VAL A 132 12.09 -15.50 0.31
C VAL A 132 13.00 -16.30 -0.62
N GLU A 133 12.55 -17.45 -1.11
CA GLU A 133 13.43 -18.39 -1.84
C GLU A 133 13.71 -17.96 -3.29
N LYS A 134 12.77 -17.24 -3.90
CA LYS A 134 12.82 -16.80 -5.30
C LYS A 134 12.52 -15.30 -5.39
N PRO A 135 12.83 -14.63 -6.51
CA PRO A 135 12.36 -13.27 -6.76
C PRO A 135 10.85 -13.17 -6.49
N THR A 136 10.46 -12.41 -5.48
CA THR A 136 9.07 -12.38 -5.00
C THR A 136 8.52 -10.97 -4.99
N ARG A 137 7.26 -10.86 -5.42
CA ARG A 137 6.50 -9.61 -5.50
C ARG A 137 6.12 -9.12 -4.10
N LEU A 138 6.92 -8.21 -3.52
CA LEU A 138 6.69 -7.71 -2.16
C LEU A 138 5.84 -6.44 -2.12
N PHE A 139 5.91 -5.62 -3.15
CA PHE A 139 5.22 -4.33 -3.21
C PHE A 139 4.89 -3.95 -4.64
N ARG A 140 4.08 -2.91 -4.79
CA ARG A 140 3.82 -2.23 -6.07
C ARG A 140 3.96 -0.73 -5.88
N LEU A 141 4.28 -0.04 -6.97
CA LEU A 141 4.31 1.41 -7.01
C LEU A 141 2.92 1.93 -7.34
N TYR A 142 2.51 3.05 -6.74
CA TYR A 142 1.26 3.70 -7.10
C TYR A 142 1.37 5.22 -6.96
N SER A 143 0.45 5.95 -7.61
CA SER A 143 0.27 7.38 -7.41
C SER A 143 -1.21 7.76 -7.50
N PRO A 144 -1.81 8.29 -6.42
CA PRO A 144 -3.20 8.72 -6.42
C PRO A 144 -3.38 10.12 -7.04
N ILE A 145 -2.29 10.79 -7.45
CA ILE A 145 -2.28 12.24 -7.61
C ILE A 145 -3.12 12.76 -8.78
N ALA A 146 -3.34 11.92 -9.79
CA ALA A 146 -4.21 12.21 -10.91
C ALA A 146 -5.67 11.85 -10.62
N ALA A 147 -5.93 10.98 -9.65
CA ALA A 147 -7.28 10.61 -9.26
C ALA A 147 -7.92 11.70 -8.37
N THR A 148 -9.24 11.79 -8.41
CA THR A 148 -10.00 12.73 -7.58
C THR A 148 -10.16 12.14 -6.18
N PRO A 149 -9.64 12.78 -5.11
CA PRO A 149 -9.91 12.34 -3.75
C PRO A 149 -11.41 12.50 -3.44
N LEU A 150 -12.01 11.46 -2.86
CA LEU A 150 -13.40 11.49 -2.42
C LEU A 150 -13.45 11.94 -0.96
N VAL A 151 -14.03 13.11 -0.76
CA VAL A 151 -14.08 13.82 0.53
C VAL A 151 -15.46 14.41 0.76
N GLY A 152 -15.84 14.63 2.02
CA GLY A 152 -17.10 15.29 2.38
C GLY A 152 -18.33 14.71 1.67
N ASP A 153 -19.09 15.57 1.01
CA ASP A 153 -20.32 15.18 0.31
C ASP A 153 -20.07 14.24 -0.88
N ALA A 154 -18.95 14.37 -1.59
CA ALA A 154 -18.62 13.47 -2.69
C ALA A 154 -18.42 12.02 -2.20
N LEU A 155 -17.79 11.86 -1.03
CA LEU A 155 -17.65 10.55 -0.38
C LEU A 155 -19.00 10.00 0.08
N ARG A 156 -19.85 10.84 0.68
CA ARG A 156 -21.21 10.44 1.09
C ARG A 156 -22.06 10.01 -0.10
N GLN A 157 -21.96 10.74 -1.21
CA GLN A 157 -22.66 10.41 -2.46
C GLN A 157 -22.17 9.08 -3.03
N ALA A 158 -20.86 8.84 -3.10
CA ALA A 158 -20.31 7.56 -3.58
C ALA A 158 -20.79 6.37 -2.72
N ILE A 159 -20.93 6.54 -1.40
CA ILE A 159 -21.48 5.49 -0.52
C ILE A 159 -22.98 5.33 -0.72
N GLY A 160 -23.73 6.43 -0.78
CA GLY A 160 -25.19 6.42 -0.99
C GLY A 160 -25.60 5.85 -2.36
N ALA A 161 -24.78 6.05 -3.39
CA ALA A 161 -24.93 5.46 -4.71
C ALA A 161 -24.52 3.98 -4.76
N GLY A 162 -23.78 3.51 -3.74
CA GLY A 162 -23.28 2.14 -3.66
C GLY A 162 -22.00 1.88 -4.46
N ASP A 163 -21.28 2.93 -4.86
CA ASP A 163 -19.96 2.85 -5.50
C ASP A 163 -18.88 2.41 -4.50
N ILE A 164 -19.05 2.83 -3.24
CA ILE A 164 -18.29 2.34 -2.08
C ILE A 164 -19.29 1.67 -1.15
N ARG A 165 -19.08 0.39 -0.84
CA ARG A 165 -19.95 -0.34 0.08
C ARG A 165 -19.16 -0.78 1.30
N ILE A 166 -19.70 -0.50 2.47
CA ILE A 166 -19.13 -0.93 3.74
C ILE A 166 -20.23 -1.66 4.49
N ASP A 167 -19.98 -2.92 4.81
CA ASP A 167 -20.95 -3.74 5.53
C ASP A 167 -21.05 -3.30 7.00
N GLY A 168 -22.25 -3.47 7.56
CA GLY A 168 -22.56 -3.08 8.94
C GLY A 168 -23.24 -1.71 9.05
N GLN A 169 -23.37 -1.23 10.29
CA GLN A 169 -24.12 -0.03 10.65
C GLN A 169 -23.18 1.16 10.88
N GLU A 170 -23.48 2.30 10.25
CA GLU A 170 -22.81 3.57 10.54
C GLU A 170 -22.95 3.94 12.03
N GLY A 171 -21.86 4.40 12.66
CA GLY A 171 -21.77 4.71 14.08
C GLY A 171 -21.39 3.51 14.96
N ARG A 172 -21.48 2.28 14.43
CA ARG A 172 -21.06 1.05 15.11
C ARG A 172 -19.88 0.39 14.42
N ASP A 173 -20.06 0.01 13.17
CA ASP A 173 -19.10 -0.78 12.40
C ASP A 173 -18.19 0.11 11.55
N TRP A 174 -18.66 1.32 11.22
CA TRP A 174 -17.87 2.33 10.53
C TRP A 174 -18.43 3.73 10.77
N ARG A 175 -17.64 4.78 10.53
CA ARG A 175 -18.11 6.18 10.61
C ARG A 175 -17.27 7.11 9.74
N TYR A 176 -17.89 8.19 9.27
CA TYR A 176 -17.17 9.29 8.64
C TYR A 176 -16.26 9.97 9.66
N LEU A 177 -15.05 10.31 9.21
CA LEU A 177 -14.20 11.25 9.94
C LEU A 177 -14.43 12.65 9.37
N PRO A 178 -14.75 13.64 10.22
CA PRO A 178 -14.93 15.00 9.77
C PRO A 178 -13.60 15.59 9.26
N ASP A 179 -13.71 16.56 8.35
CA ASP A 179 -12.61 17.45 8.03
C ASP A 179 -12.16 18.17 9.30
N ASP A 180 -10.89 17.96 9.70
CA ASP A 180 -10.27 18.76 10.74
C ASP A 180 -9.17 19.65 10.11
N PRO A 181 -9.48 20.93 9.84
CA PRO A 181 -8.54 21.86 9.26
C PRO A 181 -7.36 22.21 10.18
N ARG A 182 -7.40 21.86 11.48
CA ARG A 182 -6.29 22.12 12.43
C ARG A 182 -5.25 21.00 12.43
N THR A 183 -5.66 19.77 12.16
CA THR A 183 -4.78 18.59 12.12
C THR A 183 -4.37 18.21 10.71
N GLY A 184 -5.01 18.78 9.68
CA GLY A 184 -4.76 18.45 8.28
C GLY A 184 -5.10 17.00 7.93
N THR A 185 -5.95 16.34 8.75
CA THR A 185 -6.41 14.98 8.45
C THR A 185 -7.31 15.03 7.23
N CYS A 186 -6.91 14.27 6.20
CA CYS A 186 -7.75 14.00 5.05
C CYS A 186 -9.05 13.34 5.54
N PRO A 187 -10.24 13.75 5.06
CA PRO A 187 -11.49 13.13 5.49
C PRO A 187 -11.53 11.72 4.91
N GLY A 188 -11.84 10.75 5.76
CA GLY A 188 -11.85 9.34 5.42
C GLY A 188 -12.91 8.60 6.23
N ILE A 189 -12.86 7.28 6.19
CA ILE A 189 -13.78 6.43 6.93
C ILE A 189 -12.99 5.63 7.95
N ALA A 190 -13.40 5.74 9.21
CA ALA A 190 -12.93 4.84 10.24
C ALA A 190 -13.80 3.58 10.20
N VAL A 191 -13.20 2.42 9.94
CA VAL A 191 -13.88 1.12 9.99
C VAL A 191 -13.41 0.38 11.24
N THR A 192 -14.38 -0.07 12.04
CA THR A 192 -14.15 -0.81 13.26
C THR A 192 -13.55 -2.17 12.93
N LEU A 193 -12.56 -2.58 13.72
CA LEU A 193 -11.97 -3.90 13.62
C LEU A 193 -12.71 -4.90 14.52
N ASN A 194 -12.97 -6.11 14.01
CA ASN A 194 -13.62 -7.21 14.75
C ASN A 194 -12.92 -7.51 16.08
N PRO A 195 -13.52 -8.00 17.18
CA PRO A 195 -12.76 -8.21 18.42
C PRO A 195 -11.64 -9.26 18.30
N GLU A 196 -11.77 -10.21 17.37
CA GLU A 196 -10.80 -11.27 17.14
C GLU A 196 -9.52 -10.72 16.50
N ARG A 197 -8.39 -11.11 17.12
CA ARG A 197 -7.06 -10.64 16.78
C ARG A 197 -6.10 -11.79 16.96
N PHE A 198 -5.20 -11.93 15.99
CA PHE A 198 -4.22 -12.98 15.99
C PHE A 198 -2.84 -12.40 15.81
N TRP A 199 -1.83 -13.13 16.24
CA TRP A 199 -0.45 -12.79 15.97
C TRP A 199 0.30 -14.01 15.47
N LEU A 200 1.46 -13.75 14.89
CA LEU A 200 2.40 -14.78 14.49
C LEU A 200 3.44 -14.95 15.62
N PRO A 201 3.27 -15.92 16.54
CA PRO A 201 4.17 -16.11 17.67
C PRO A 201 5.56 -16.57 17.19
N PRO A 202 6.63 -16.33 17.96
CA PRO A 202 7.89 -17.03 17.76
C PRO A 202 7.69 -18.54 17.95
N ASP A 203 8.47 -19.35 17.23
CA ASP A 203 8.40 -20.80 17.33
C ASP A 203 9.82 -21.38 17.22
N PRO A 204 10.36 -21.97 18.30
CA PRO A 204 11.70 -22.52 18.29
C PRO A 204 11.87 -23.74 17.37
N LEU A 205 10.79 -24.48 17.09
CA LEU A 205 10.82 -25.68 16.24
C LEU A 205 10.62 -25.32 14.76
N HIS A 206 9.88 -24.24 14.49
CA HIS A 206 9.66 -23.70 13.16
C HIS A 206 9.92 -22.20 13.13
N PRO A 207 11.20 -21.77 13.22
CA PRO A 207 11.55 -20.36 13.35
C PRO A 207 11.25 -19.55 12.09
N GLU A 208 10.92 -20.20 10.98
CA GLU A 208 10.78 -19.63 9.66
C GLU A 208 9.32 -19.56 9.20
N VAL A 209 8.99 -18.53 8.44
CA VAL A 209 7.78 -18.43 7.62
C VAL A 209 8.20 -18.26 6.17
N SER A 210 7.73 -19.16 5.32
CA SER A 210 8.02 -19.08 3.90
C SER A 210 7.08 -18.10 3.21
N LEU A 211 7.66 -17.19 2.45
CA LEU A 211 6.94 -16.35 1.51
C LEU A 211 6.87 -17.11 0.17
N GLU A 212 6.13 -18.21 0.11
CA GLU A 212 6.00 -19.03 -1.11
C GLU A 212 5.37 -18.20 -2.25
N GLY A 213 6.22 -17.70 -3.14
CA GLY A 213 5.89 -16.64 -4.11
C GLY A 213 4.77 -16.98 -5.11
N GLU A 214 4.37 -18.24 -5.23
CA GLU A 214 3.46 -18.71 -6.30
C GLU A 214 2.28 -19.59 -5.83
N MET A 215 2.19 -19.94 -4.54
CA MET A 215 1.01 -20.65 -4.01
C MET A 215 -0.28 -19.87 -4.32
N PRO A 216 -1.44 -20.48 -4.61
CA PRO A 216 -2.72 -19.76 -4.69
C PRO A 216 -3.01 -18.95 -3.41
N LEU A 217 -3.66 -17.78 -3.52
CA LEU A 217 -3.90 -16.92 -2.35
C LEU A 217 -4.71 -17.60 -1.24
N ALA A 218 -5.67 -18.45 -1.61
CA ALA A 218 -6.50 -19.18 -0.65
C ALA A 218 -5.67 -20.18 0.18
N ASP A 219 -4.76 -20.90 -0.45
CA ASP A 219 -3.86 -21.83 0.23
C ASP A 219 -2.85 -21.07 1.09
N PHE A 220 -2.33 -19.94 0.60
CA PHE A 220 -1.40 -19.11 1.36
C PHE A 220 -2.06 -18.55 2.63
N ARG A 221 -3.33 -18.14 2.53
CA ARG A 221 -4.12 -17.73 3.70
C ARG A 221 -4.26 -18.87 4.70
N ARG A 222 -4.63 -20.08 4.24
CA ARG A 222 -4.72 -21.26 5.11
C ARG A 222 -3.39 -21.60 5.78
N TYR A 223 -2.27 -21.49 5.05
CA TYR A 223 -0.94 -21.63 5.61
C TYR A 223 -0.68 -20.62 6.72
N ILE A 224 -0.86 -19.31 6.46
CA ILE A 224 -0.67 -18.28 7.49
C ILE A 224 -1.60 -18.51 8.68
N ASP A 225 -2.87 -18.81 8.44
CA ASP A 225 -3.87 -19.04 9.49
C ASP A 225 -3.50 -20.22 10.39
N SER A 226 -2.83 -21.25 9.85
CA SER A 226 -2.31 -22.37 10.65
C SER A 226 -1.17 -21.99 11.60
N LEU A 227 -0.50 -20.86 11.35
CA LEU A 227 0.59 -20.34 12.17
C LEU A 227 0.13 -19.30 13.19
N LEU A 228 -1.10 -18.80 13.06
CA LEU A 228 -1.64 -17.74 13.90
C LEU A 228 -2.10 -18.28 15.25
N ALA A 229 -1.85 -17.49 16.29
CA ALA A 229 -2.30 -17.77 17.65
C ALA A 229 -3.09 -16.58 18.22
N PRO A 230 -3.90 -16.78 19.28
CA PRO A 230 -4.47 -15.68 20.05
C PRO A 230 -3.37 -14.77 20.63
N ILE A 231 -3.66 -13.48 20.71
CA ILE A 231 -2.75 -12.49 21.28
C ILE A 231 -2.57 -12.73 22.79
N PRO A 232 -1.34 -12.78 23.33
CA PRO A 232 -1.10 -12.88 24.76
C PRO A 232 -1.68 -11.66 25.50
N PRO A 233 -2.31 -11.81 26.68
CA PRO A 233 -2.97 -10.71 27.40
C PRO A 233 -2.08 -9.48 27.69
N ASN A 234 -0.76 -9.70 27.80
CA ASN A 234 0.24 -8.70 28.13
C ASN A 234 1.12 -8.28 26.95
N ALA A 235 0.82 -8.75 25.73
CA ALA A 235 1.58 -8.37 24.55
C ALA A 235 1.42 -6.87 24.27
N ARG A 236 2.55 -6.20 24.01
CA ARG A 236 2.64 -4.80 23.62
C ARG A 236 3.61 -4.68 22.45
N ASP A 237 3.35 -3.73 21.56
CA ASP A 237 4.18 -3.47 20.35
C ASP A 237 4.54 -4.76 19.57
N ILE A 238 3.54 -5.58 19.28
CA ILE A 238 3.70 -6.79 18.48
C ILE A 238 3.19 -6.58 17.06
N TYR A 239 3.64 -7.42 16.14
CA TYR A 239 2.96 -7.61 14.88
C TYR A 239 1.71 -8.47 15.10
N TRP A 240 0.57 -8.03 14.60
CA TRP A 240 -0.68 -8.75 14.68
C TRP A 240 -1.55 -8.53 13.45
N ILE A 241 -2.47 -9.46 13.24
CA ILE A 241 -3.41 -9.53 12.15
C ILE A 241 -4.82 -9.38 12.72
N GLY A 242 -5.58 -8.44 12.17
CA GLY A 242 -6.98 -8.23 12.46
C GLY A 242 -7.82 -8.24 11.18
N GLU A 243 -9.12 -8.03 11.35
CA GLU A 243 -10.07 -8.00 10.24
C GLU A 243 -11.11 -6.89 10.49
N THR A 244 -11.46 -6.16 9.43
CA THR A 244 -12.50 -5.13 9.43
C THR A 244 -13.86 -5.72 9.03
N ALA A 245 -14.92 -4.90 9.04
CA ALA A 245 -16.08 -5.19 8.19
C ALA A 245 -15.67 -5.24 6.70
N PRO A 246 -16.39 -6.02 5.85
CA PRO A 246 -16.19 -5.99 4.41
C PRO A 246 -16.29 -4.58 3.81
N VAL A 247 -15.36 -4.23 2.93
CA VAL A 247 -15.37 -2.99 2.12
C VAL A 247 -15.21 -3.36 0.65
N GLU A 248 -16.10 -2.85 -0.20
CA GLU A 248 -16.13 -3.09 -1.65
C GLU A 248 -16.07 -1.76 -2.39
N LEU A 249 -15.37 -1.77 -3.52
CA LEU A 249 -15.19 -0.63 -4.41
C LEU A 249 -15.64 -1.00 -5.81
N SER A 250 -16.50 -0.18 -6.39
CA SER A 250 -16.88 -0.27 -7.81
C SER A 250 -15.69 0.06 -8.72
N PRO A 251 -15.68 -0.42 -9.98
CA PRO A 251 -14.70 -0.03 -10.98
C PRO A 251 -14.42 1.48 -10.99
N GLY A 252 -13.16 1.87 -11.12
CA GLY A 252 -12.74 3.27 -11.08
C GLY A 252 -12.54 3.86 -9.68
N HIS A 253 -12.91 3.15 -8.60
CA HIS A 253 -12.72 3.60 -7.23
C HIS A 253 -11.58 2.85 -6.54
N TYR A 254 -10.79 3.58 -5.75
CA TYR A 254 -9.62 3.04 -5.06
C TYR A 254 -9.63 3.48 -3.60
N SER A 255 -9.03 2.68 -2.73
CA SER A 255 -8.84 3.09 -1.34
C SER A 255 -7.44 2.77 -0.81
N ILE A 256 -6.94 3.65 0.04
CA ILE A 256 -5.68 3.47 0.75
C ILE A 256 -5.98 3.36 2.24
N LEU A 257 -5.44 2.33 2.88
CA LEU A 257 -5.43 2.24 4.34
C LEU A 257 -4.38 3.20 4.93
N GLY A 258 -4.82 4.06 5.84
CA GLY A 258 -3.98 5.03 6.53
C GLY A 258 -2.85 4.37 7.32
N ASN A 259 -1.62 4.78 7.07
CA ASN A 259 -0.44 4.19 7.71
C ASN A 259 -0.30 4.59 9.20
N LYS A 260 -0.63 5.84 9.54
CA LYS A 260 -0.54 6.35 10.92
C LYS A 260 -1.91 6.28 11.59
N LEU A 261 -1.96 5.59 12.71
CA LEU A 261 -3.14 5.57 13.57
C LEU A 261 -3.04 6.66 14.65
N PRO A 262 -4.17 7.16 15.18
CA PRO A 262 -4.19 8.26 16.16
C PRO A 262 -3.37 8.01 17.44
N ASN A 263 -3.06 6.76 17.75
CA ASN A 263 -2.35 6.32 18.96
C ASN A 263 -0.85 6.05 18.75
N GLY A 264 -0.29 6.37 17.57
CA GLY A 264 1.11 6.11 17.24
C GLY A 264 1.41 4.69 16.73
N SER A 265 0.43 3.77 16.77
CA SER A 265 0.50 2.48 16.07
C SER A 265 0.58 2.68 14.57
N ARG A 266 1.14 1.70 13.85
CA ARG A 266 1.35 1.80 12.41
C ARG A 266 0.82 0.58 11.70
N HIS A 267 0.02 0.83 10.66
CA HIS A 267 -0.26 -0.18 9.66
C HIS A 267 1.02 -0.54 8.91
N MET A 268 1.07 -1.78 8.42
CA MET A 268 2.04 -2.12 7.39
C MET A 268 1.76 -1.25 6.15
N LYS A 269 2.81 -0.63 5.58
CA LYS A 269 2.72 0.50 4.62
C LYS A 269 1.59 0.34 3.58
N SER A 270 0.65 1.28 3.63
CA SER A 270 -0.43 1.62 2.67
C SER A 270 -0.91 0.45 1.81
N LEU A 271 -1.78 -0.39 2.37
CA LEU A 271 -2.50 -1.40 1.61
C LEU A 271 -3.48 -0.70 0.67
N LEU A 272 -3.22 -0.80 -0.64
CA LEU A 272 -4.11 -0.31 -1.67
C LEU A 272 -5.20 -1.37 -1.90
N LEU A 273 -6.46 -0.96 -1.77
CA LEU A 273 -7.64 -1.75 -2.10
C LEU A 273 -8.03 -1.47 -3.56
N ASP A 274 -7.96 -2.51 -4.38
CA ASP A 274 -8.31 -2.43 -5.81
C ASP A 274 -9.82 -2.59 -6.03
N PRO A 275 -10.37 -1.92 -7.06
CA PRO A 275 -11.76 -2.08 -7.46
C PRO A 275 -12.06 -3.49 -7.97
N GLY A 276 -13.34 -3.87 -7.87
CA GLY A 276 -13.83 -5.09 -8.50
C GLY A 276 -13.23 -6.37 -7.93
N ARG A 277 -12.70 -6.35 -6.70
CA ARG A 277 -12.34 -7.57 -5.96
C ARG A 277 -13.58 -8.48 -5.95
N PRO A 278 -13.59 -9.56 -6.75
CA PRO A 278 -14.79 -10.36 -6.86
C PRO A 278 -15.03 -11.04 -5.52
N TRP A 279 -16.32 -11.16 -5.20
CA TRP A 279 -16.81 -11.95 -4.09
C TRP A 279 -16.13 -13.32 -4.15
N SER A 280 -15.36 -13.72 -3.13
CA SER A 280 -15.19 -15.15 -2.95
C SER A 280 -16.53 -15.67 -2.45
N ARG A 281 -17.38 -16.11 -3.39
CA ARG A 281 -18.57 -16.93 -3.09
C ARG A 281 -18.20 -18.26 -2.43
N ASP A 282 -16.91 -18.56 -2.29
CA ASP A 282 -16.38 -19.85 -1.83
C ASP A 282 -16.80 -20.27 -0.41
N MET A 283 -17.48 -19.43 0.38
CA MET A 283 -17.86 -19.79 1.76
C MET A 283 -19.20 -19.20 2.26
N GLY A 284 -20.03 -18.59 1.41
CA GLY A 284 -21.34 -18.03 1.82
C GLY A 284 -21.30 -16.88 2.86
N LYS A 285 -20.11 -16.43 3.29
CA LYS A 285 -19.89 -15.28 4.18
C LYS A 285 -18.92 -14.30 3.52
N ARG A 286 -19.25 -13.01 3.60
CA ARG A 286 -18.38 -11.92 3.17
C ARG A 286 -17.22 -11.81 4.16
N SER A 287 -15.98 -11.98 3.69
CA SER A 287 -14.79 -11.77 4.51
C SER A 287 -14.45 -10.29 4.56
N GLY A 288 -14.09 -9.80 5.73
CA GLY A 288 -13.56 -8.46 5.94
C GLY A 288 -12.20 -8.25 5.29
N ILE A 289 -11.68 -7.04 5.43
CA ILE A 289 -10.31 -6.73 5.01
C ILE A 289 -9.38 -7.13 6.15
N ARG A 290 -8.51 -8.10 5.86
CA ARG A 290 -7.39 -8.43 6.74
C ARG A 290 -6.44 -7.23 6.80
N VAL A 291 -6.11 -6.83 8.02
CA VAL A 291 -5.18 -5.74 8.28
C VAL A 291 -4.01 -6.24 9.10
N GLU A 292 -2.81 -5.79 8.72
CA GLU A 292 -1.58 -6.13 9.42
C GLU A 292 -1.02 -4.89 10.09
N ILE A 293 -0.81 -4.97 11.40
CA ILE A 293 -0.49 -3.82 12.26
C ILE A 293 0.68 -4.19 13.17
N ARG A 294 1.57 -3.23 13.40
CA ARG A 294 2.53 -3.29 14.49
C ARG A 294 2.21 -2.21 15.53
N GLY A 295 1.95 -2.63 16.76
CA GLY A 295 1.57 -1.76 17.86
C GLY A 295 0.87 -2.52 18.99
N ASP A 296 0.31 -1.79 19.95
CA ASP A 296 -0.52 -2.39 21.01
C ASP A 296 -1.91 -2.74 20.45
N PRO A 297 -2.33 -4.02 20.45
CA PRO A 297 -3.63 -4.44 19.96
C PRO A 297 -4.82 -3.79 20.70
N LYS A 298 -4.63 -3.35 21.95
CA LYS A 298 -5.68 -2.72 22.76
C LYS A 298 -5.97 -1.28 22.33
N ASP A 299 -4.98 -0.62 21.75
CA ASP A 299 -5.09 0.78 21.40
C ASP A 299 -5.76 0.98 20.02
N VAL A 300 -5.77 -0.06 19.17
CA VAL A 300 -6.28 0.04 17.79
C VAL A 300 -7.67 -0.57 17.68
N LYS A 301 -8.67 0.30 17.64
CA LYS A 301 -10.09 -0.08 17.46
C LYS A 301 -10.58 0.07 16.04
N ASN A 302 -9.99 1.00 15.30
CA ASN A 302 -10.42 1.36 13.95
C ASN A 302 -9.22 1.47 13.03
N VAL A 303 -9.47 1.27 11.74
CA VAL A 303 -8.52 1.54 10.67
C VAL A 303 -9.11 2.60 9.75
N LEU A 304 -8.25 3.40 9.13
CA LEU A 304 -8.69 4.54 8.33
C LEU A 304 -8.60 4.18 6.86
N PHE A 305 -9.70 4.40 6.14
CA PHE A 305 -9.76 4.29 4.69
C PHE A 305 -9.90 5.67 4.06
N PHE A 306 -9.05 5.96 3.09
CA PHE A 306 -9.13 7.14 2.24
C PHE A 306 -9.50 6.70 0.83
N PHE A 307 -10.33 7.45 0.12
CA PHE A 307 -10.90 7.01 -1.14
C PHE A 307 -10.58 7.97 -2.28
N TRP A 308 -10.42 7.42 -3.47
CA TRP A 308 -10.23 8.14 -4.73
C TRP A 308 -11.15 7.56 -5.78
N SER A 309 -11.55 8.41 -6.72
CA SER A 309 -12.26 8.02 -7.93
C SER A 309 -11.44 8.48 -9.15
N ASN A 310 -11.41 7.63 -10.17
CA ASN A 310 -10.99 8.07 -11.49
C ASN A 310 -12.03 9.04 -12.02
N SER A 311 -11.62 10.21 -12.51
CA SER A 311 -12.59 11.15 -13.06
C SER A 311 -13.19 10.60 -14.36
N ASP A 312 -14.52 10.58 -14.48
CA ASP A 312 -15.24 10.27 -15.74
C ASP A 312 -15.04 11.35 -16.84
N ASN A 313 -14.38 12.46 -16.54
CA ASN A 313 -14.24 13.60 -17.44
C ASN A 313 -12.95 13.55 -18.28
N LEU A 314 -12.94 12.72 -19.32
CA LEU A 314 -12.22 13.02 -20.55
C LEU A 314 -13.08 12.69 -21.78
N ALA A 315 -14.26 13.30 -21.83
CA ALA A 315 -14.97 13.45 -23.09
C ALA A 315 -14.34 14.51 -24.02
N ASN A 316 -13.41 15.36 -23.55
CA ASN A 316 -12.58 16.24 -24.40
C ASN A 316 -11.42 16.86 -23.61
N PRO A 317 -10.15 16.48 -23.84
CA PRO A 317 -9.04 17.29 -23.35
C PRO A 317 -9.00 18.64 -24.09
N PRO A 318 -8.78 19.78 -23.40
CA PRO A 318 -8.48 21.03 -24.11
C PRO A 318 -7.18 20.84 -24.90
N PRO A 319 -7.10 21.38 -26.12
CA PRO A 319 -5.88 21.28 -26.93
C PRO A 319 -4.73 21.95 -26.17
N LEU A 320 -3.60 21.24 -26.09
CA LEU A 320 -2.34 21.79 -25.61
C LEU A 320 -1.99 23.01 -26.48
N GLN A 321 -1.97 24.20 -25.86
CA GLN A 321 -1.33 25.40 -26.43
C GLN A 321 0.13 25.46 -25.96
#